data_AF-A0A4Z2D6A3-F1
#
_entry.id   AF-A0A4Z2D6A3-F1
#
_cell.length_a   1.000
_cell.length_b   1.000
_cell.length_c   1.000
_cell.angle_alpha   90.00
_cell.angle_beta   90.00
_cell.angle_gamma   90.00
#
_symmetry.space_group_name_H-M   'P 1'
#
loop_
_entity.id
_entity.type
_entity.pdbx_description
1 polymer ?
#
loop_
_entity_poly.entity_id
_entity_poly.type
_entity_poly.pdbx_seq_one_letter_code
_entity_poly.pdbx_strand_id
1 'polypeptide(L)'
;MLLIIIFVIPLYAIPLDFPCYDETWTYSNLTGKCYKPILGAQKLTFSDASYACKIHLQNISEVSINLIQFFDEDEANAVVDLLSRNGFKETIWIGANRSDAKQPFVWYTDGSTALFSYIDWSEGTNSGNCIEFSYSTQPIPGTDKWSVTKIVDNKPCDLTRSFICEHKVPLCTNPQGGFNSTTMIFKPPIMAPRSVVQVLCAPGTLPDPIVPGSRLSGFEVDLSLPRGSYKCTGKRFNNNPNSEDPLKFQPQLFYSGYSLTTCSYVKCPLYPELMENIENKPQVPVGSDSLIYDYGQNITLQCSRGYVSFQNPNSTLATMICAQASATFNQGLWDPENYQACIAVRCNQKELDDMIPKYAKLVSARNRITEQVFGSHQVNQFYSYGNVISIRCNPGYLFNDRTTEKSVSCELVPGSNTIGEYRGYSGTLLPLPTTCEEATCLYEQAVIQPDSNMQPYFIVMKSTIDVMNLTKHSGDPYPRGTVIRYFCKDGYESINQNSELNITCGNYGQWTPQLIGCIARIEKVPVSLAGRFYSPPEEAESASKLSSIMFIMVFIFLGLILLLDLATIGRDFKQIRSNIKLQKRRLNHLKNKSKVG
;
A
#
# COMPACT_ATOMS: atom_id res chain seq x y z
N MET A 1 9.68 -50.95 68.85
CA MET A 1 9.44 -51.43 67.48
C MET A 1 8.81 -50.27 66.71
N LEU A 2 9.64 -49.42 66.08
CA LEU A 2 9.19 -48.23 65.36
C LEU A 2 9.29 -48.55 63.85
N LEU A 3 8.15 -48.60 63.18
CA LEU A 3 8.01 -48.97 61.78
C LEU A 3 8.57 -47.84 60.90
N ILE A 4 9.66 -48.09 60.17
CA ILE A 4 10.16 -47.21 59.12
C ILE A 4 9.32 -47.49 57.87
N ILE A 5 8.42 -46.58 57.53
CA ILE A 5 7.68 -46.61 56.26
C ILE A 5 8.62 -46.04 55.18
N ILE A 6 9.22 -46.94 54.40
CA ILE A 6 9.98 -46.60 53.20
C ILE A 6 8.95 -46.27 52.11
N PHE A 7 8.78 -44.98 51.80
CA PHE A 7 8.08 -44.54 50.60
C PHE A 7 8.95 -44.89 49.38
N VAL A 8 8.63 -46.00 48.72
CA VAL A 8 9.17 -46.32 47.39
C VAL A 8 8.38 -45.47 46.40
N ILE A 9 8.97 -44.36 45.96
CA ILE A 9 8.46 -43.56 44.83
C ILE A 9 8.57 -44.45 43.58
N PRO A 10 7.49 -44.68 42.81
CA PRO A 10 7.59 -45.44 41.57
C PRO A 10 8.51 -44.67 40.61
N LEU A 11 9.62 -45.29 40.22
CA LEU A 11 10.45 -44.83 39.10
C LEU A 11 9.57 -44.91 37.84
N TYR A 12 9.09 -43.78 37.36
CA TYR A 12 8.42 -43.70 36.07
C TYR A 12 9.47 -44.00 35.00
N ALA A 13 9.15 -44.93 34.09
CA ALA A 13 10.02 -45.22 32.95
C ALA A 13 10.12 -43.97 32.07
N ILE A 14 11.35 -43.52 31.78
CA ILE A 14 11.56 -42.34 30.94
C ILE A 14 11.08 -42.66 29.53
N PRO A 15 10.25 -41.80 28.90
CA PRO A 15 9.80 -42.03 27.53
C PRO A 15 10.96 -42.23 26.57
N LEU A 16 10.87 -43.22 25.69
CA LEU A 16 11.97 -43.57 24.78
C LEU A 16 12.34 -42.45 23.82
N ASP A 17 11.40 -41.55 23.51
CA ASP A 17 11.58 -40.39 22.63
C ASP A 17 12.00 -39.12 23.38
N PHE A 18 12.30 -39.21 24.68
CA PHE A 18 12.76 -38.10 25.50
C PHE A 18 14.31 -37.97 25.45
N PRO A 19 14.85 -36.85 24.93
CA PRO A 19 16.26 -36.75 24.53
C PRO A 19 17.23 -36.25 25.62
N CYS A 20 16.73 -35.70 26.73
CA CYS A 20 17.60 -35.27 27.84
C CYS A 20 18.09 -36.46 28.66
N TYR A 21 19.01 -36.23 29.60
CA TYR A 21 19.60 -37.30 30.42
C TYR A 21 18.56 -38.13 31.20
N ASP A 22 17.65 -37.46 31.90
CA ASP A 22 16.56 -38.06 32.69
C ASP A 22 15.36 -37.10 32.83
N GLU A 23 14.28 -37.55 33.48
CA GLU A 23 13.04 -36.78 33.68
C GLU A 23 13.19 -35.53 34.55
N THR A 24 14.33 -35.32 35.22
CA THR A 24 14.59 -34.08 35.99
C THR A 24 14.95 -32.90 35.09
N TRP A 25 15.21 -33.14 33.80
CA TRP A 25 15.44 -32.12 32.80
C TRP A 25 14.15 -31.73 32.10
N THR A 26 14.01 -30.47 31.73
CA THR A 26 12.93 -30.01 30.86
C THR A 26 13.44 -29.83 29.44
N TYR A 27 12.80 -30.50 28.48
CA TYR A 27 13.17 -30.42 27.07
C TYR A 27 12.35 -29.37 26.32
N SER A 28 13.01 -28.56 25.48
CA SER A 28 12.34 -27.67 24.52
C SER A 28 12.59 -28.14 23.08
N ASN A 29 11.51 -28.49 22.38
CA ASN A 29 11.55 -28.81 20.96
C ASN A 29 11.67 -27.57 20.05
N LEU A 30 11.55 -26.35 20.59
CA LEU A 30 11.78 -25.10 19.87
C LEU A 30 13.26 -24.75 19.77
N THR A 31 14.03 -25.06 20.83
CA THR A 31 15.47 -24.73 20.91
C THR A 31 16.37 -25.96 20.77
N GLY A 32 15.82 -27.17 20.90
CA GLY A 32 16.62 -28.41 20.88
C GLY A 32 17.58 -28.50 22.07
N LYS A 33 17.20 -27.86 23.18
CA LYS A 33 17.98 -27.83 24.42
C LYS A 33 17.23 -28.50 25.56
N CYS A 34 18.00 -29.03 26.49
CA CYS A 34 17.55 -29.56 27.76
C CYS A 34 17.95 -28.58 28.85
N TYR A 35 17.01 -28.22 29.71
CA TYR A 35 17.20 -27.27 30.78
C TYR A 35 17.01 -27.92 32.15
N LYS A 36 17.93 -27.65 33.07
CA LYS A 36 17.83 -28.07 34.46
C LYS A 36 17.83 -26.85 35.37
N PRO A 37 16.65 -26.41 35.86
CA PRO A 37 16.56 -25.26 36.73
C PRO A 37 17.07 -25.61 38.14
N ILE A 38 17.94 -24.75 38.69
CA ILE A 38 18.49 -24.85 40.05
C ILE A 38 18.12 -23.56 40.78
N LEU A 39 17.08 -23.66 41.60
CA LEU A 39 16.31 -22.51 42.10
C LEU A 39 16.20 -22.53 43.64
N GLY A 40 15.69 -21.43 44.20
CA GLY A 40 15.35 -21.34 45.62
C GLY A 40 16.58 -21.30 46.54
N ALA A 41 16.74 -22.32 47.40
CA ALA A 41 17.81 -22.34 48.40
C ALA A 41 19.21 -22.65 47.84
N GLN A 42 19.32 -23.05 46.57
CA GLN A 42 20.57 -23.47 45.91
C GLN A 42 21.20 -22.34 45.07
N LYS A 43 21.04 -21.09 45.49
CA LYS A 43 21.59 -19.92 44.79
C LYS A 43 23.10 -19.88 44.92
N LEU A 44 23.79 -19.63 43.81
CA LEU A 44 25.26 -19.62 43.73
C LEU A 44 25.77 -18.32 43.11
N THR A 45 27.04 -18.01 43.37
CA THR A 45 27.76 -16.97 42.63
C THR A 45 27.88 -17.35 41.16
N PHE A 46 28.15 -16.39 40.28
CA PHE A 46 28.25 -16.69 38.84
C PHE A 46 29.30 -17.78 38.53
N SER A 47 30.48 -17.71 39.15
CA SER A 47 31.55 -18.67 38.93
C SER A 47 31.16 -20.06 39.43
N ASP A 48 30.56 -20.14 40.62
CA ASP A 48 30.15 -21.41 41.23
C ASP A 48 28.98 -22.05 40.46
N ALA A 49 28.03 -21.23 39.99
CA ALA A 49 26.93 -21.68 39.13
C ALA A 49 27.43 -22.24 37.80
N SER A 50 28.36 -21.52 37.15
CA SER A 50 29.01 -21.97 35.90
C SER A 50 29.75 -23.29 36.09
N TYR A 51 30.51 -23.41 37.18
CA TYR A 51 31.21 -24.64 37.53
C TYR A 51 30.24 -25.79 37.84
N ALA A 52 29.18 -25.54 38.61
CA ALA A 52 28.16 -26.53 38.97
C ALA A 52 27.47 -27.12 37.73
N CYS A 53 27.20 -26.31 36.70
CA CYS A 53 26.67 -26.81 35.43
C CYS A 53 27.67 -27.73 34.71
N LYS A 54 28.93 -27.32 34.60
CA LYS A 54 29.96 -28.10 33.89
C LYS A 54 30.21 -29.49 34.47
N ILE A 55 30.17 -29.61 35.79
CA ILE A 55 30.46 -30.88 36.46
C ILE A 55 29.24 -31.83 36.51
N HIS A 56 28.05 -31.38 36.10
CA HIS A 56 26.80 -32.10 36.37
C HIS A 56 26.76 -33.51 35.75
N LEU A 57 27.27 -33.69 34.52
CA LEU A 57 27.35 -34.98 33.84
C LEU A 57 28.79 -35.39 33.46
N GLN A 58 29.83 -34.71 33.98
CA GLN A 58 31.21 -34.91 33.51
C GLN A 58 31.74 -36.36 33.59
N ASN A 59 31.18 -37.17 34.50
CA ASN A 59 31.57 -38.57 34.69
C ASN A 59 30.71 -39.56 33.87
N ILE A 60 29.67 -39.06 33.20
CA ILE A 60 28.64 -39.88 32.54
C ILE A 60 28.57 -39.59 31.04
N SER A 61 28.77 -38.34 30.64
CA SER A 61 28.66 -37.86 29.28
C SER A 61 29.69 -36.78 29.00
N GLU A 62 30.20 -36.74 27.77
CA GLU A 62 31.06 -35.66 27.27
C GLU A 62 30.25 -34.44 26.79
N VAL A 63 28.92 -34.44 26.98
CA VAL A 63 28.08 -33.31 26.59
C VAL A 63 28.48 -32.03 27.32
N SER A 64 28.63 -30.94 26.58
CA SER A 64 28.94 -29.63 27.16
C SER A 64 27.69 -29.06 27.85
N ILE A 65 27.74 -28.97 29.18
CA ILE A 65 26.70 -28.37 30.01
C ILE A 65 27.17 -27.01 30.50
N ASN A 66 26.37 -25.98 30.25
CA ASN A 66 26.72 -24.61 30.58
C ASN A 66 25.55 -23.88 31.23
N LEU A 67 25.79 -22.68 31.75
CA LEU A 67 24.70 -21.76 32.06
C LEU A 67 23.92 -21.43 30.79
N ILE A 68 22.63 -21.14 30.92
CA ILE A 68 21.76 -20.84 29.79
C ILE A 68 22.27 -19.72 28.89
N GLN A 69 21.99 -19.86 27.61
CA GLN A 69 22.29 -18.89 26.57
C GLN A 69 21.12 -18.79 25.61
N PHE A 70 20.83 -17.58 25.15
CA PHE A 70 19.82 -17.36 24.13
C PHE A 70 20.32 -16.32 23.12
N PHE A 71 20.24 -16.67 21.83
CA PHE A 71 20.76 -15.86 20.72
C PHE A 71 19.65 -15.10 19.97
N ASP A 72 18.40 -15.52 20.14
CA ASP A 72 17.24 -14.91 19.52
C ASP A 72 16.03 -14.87 20.48
N GLU A 73 14.96 -14.21 20.02
CA GLU A 73 13.75 -14.02 20.81
C GLU A 73 13.03 -15.34 21.13
N ASP A 74 13.09 -16.32 20.22
CA ASP A 74 12.45 -17.63 20.39
C ASP A 74 13.14 -18.44 21.49
N GLU A 75 14.47 -18.42 21.56
CA GLU A 75 15.23 -19.03 22.65
C GLU A 75 14.91 -18.36 24.00
N ALA A 76 14.83 -17.03 24.04
CA ALA A 76 14.46 -16.31 25.26
C ALA A 76 13.00 -16.62 25.69
N ASN A 77 12.08 -16.72 24.73
CA ASN A 77 10.69 -17.13 24.98
C ASN A 77 10.62 -18.53 25.57
N ALA A 78 11.42 -19.48 25.07
CA ALA A 78 11.46 -20.84 25.60
C ALA A 78 11.90 -20.87 27.08
N VAL A 79 12.83 -19.99 27.48
CA VAL A 79 13.24 -19.85 28.89
C VAL A 79 12.13 -19.23 29.75
N VAL A 80 11.42 -18.23 29.25
CA VAL A 80 10.25 -17.67 29.95
C VAL A 80 9.16 -18.73 30.13
N ASP A 81 8.87 -19.51 29.09
CA ASP A 81 7.90 -20.60 29.13
C ASP A 81 8.29 -21.65 30.18
N LEU A 82 9.57 -22.00 30.23
CA LEU A 82 10.12 -22.90 31.25
C LEU A 82 9.91 -22.36 32.67
N LEU A 83 10.26 -21.10 32.91
CA LEU A 83 10.15 -20.48 34.23
C LEU A 83 8.68 -20.34 34.65
N SER A 84 7.84 -19.84 33.75
CA SER A 84 6.42 -19.54 34.02
C SER A 84 5.58 -20.80 34.27
N ARG A 85 5.75 -21.87 33.49
CA ARG A 85 5.01 -23.14 33.67
C ARG A 85 5.27 -23.80 35.01
N ASN A 86 6.46 -23.57 35.57
CA ASN A 86 6.84 -24.10 36.87
C ASN A 86 6.63 -23.08 38.00
N GLY A 87 5.99 -21.93 37.73
CA GLY A 87 5.66 -20.92 38.73
C GLY A 87 6.86 -20.12 39.25
N PHE A 88 7.99 -20.13 38.55
CA PHE A 88 9.22 -19.47 38.98
C PHE A 88 9.31 -18.05 38.44
N LYS A 89 9.36 -17.07 39.35
CA LYS A 89 9.63 -15.64 39.03
C LYS A 89 11.03 -15.20 39.46
N GLU A 90 11.94 -16.14 39.68
CA GLU A 90 13.29 -15.83 40.15
C GLU A 90 14.16 -15.25 39.03
N THR A 91 15.00 -14.29 39.40
CA THR A 91 16.09 -13.80 38.55
C THR A 91 17.22 -14.82 38.50
N ILE A 92 17.70 -15.11 37.29
CA ILE A 92 18.69 -16.16 37.03
C ILE A 92 19.98 -15.64 36.40
N TRP A 93 21.09 -16.34 36.64
CA TRP A 93 22.32 -16.14 35.88
C TRP A 93 22.18 -16.63 34.43
N ILE A 94 22.67 -15.83 33.47
CA ILE A 94 22.89 -16.28 32.09
C ILE A 94 24.39 -16.41 31.83
N GLY A 95 24.80 -17.30 30.91
CA GLY A 95 26.20 -17.66 30.68
C GLY A 95 27.06 -16.62 29.96
N ALA A 96 26.87 -15.33 30.22
CA ALA A 96 27.65 -14.23 29.64
C ALA A 96 28.30 -13.35 30.71
N ASN A 97 29.58 -13.02 30.51
CA ASN A 97 30.35 -12.14 31.39
C ASN A 97 31.36 -11.28 30.60
N ARG A 98 31.95 -10.29 31.25
CA ARG A 98 33.05 -9.48 30.71
C ARG A 98 34.20 -9.42 31.72
N SER A 99 35.43 -9.20 31.25
CA SER A 99 36.58 -9.05 32.14
C SER A 99 36.56 -7.69 32.87
N ASP A 100 36.15 -6.63 32.18
CA ASP A 100 36.09 -5.27 32.72
C ASP A 100 35.01 -4.44 32.01
N ALA A 101 34.69 -3.26 32.56
CA ALA A 101 33.61 -2.40 32.09
C ALA A 101 33.78 -1.86 30.64
N LYS A 102 35.00 -1.87 30.10
CA LYS A 102 35.30 -1.41 28.73
C LYS A 102 35.23 -2.55 27.71
N GLN A 103 35.20 -3.80 28.16
CA GLN A 103 35.11 -4.97 27.31
C GLN A 103 33.66 -5.37 27.05
N PRO A 104 33.36 -5.94 25.87
CA PRO A 104 32.05 -6.49 25.60
C PRO A 104 31.76 -7.70 26.49
N PHE A 105 30.49 -7.94 26.77
CA PHE A 105 30.06 -9.22 27.33
C PHE A 105 30.24 -10.31 26.28
N VAL A 106 30.76 -11.45 26.69
CA VAL A 106 30.99 -12.61 25.83
C VAL A 106 30.32 -13.84 26.41
N TRP A 107 29.82 -14.71 25.53
CA TRP A 107 29.27 -16.00 25.92
C TRP A 107 30.40 -16.94 26.37
N TYR A 108 30.20 -17.63 27.49
CA TYR A 108 31.23 -18.49 28.09
C TYR A 108 31.59 -19.72 27.23
N THR A 109 30.71 -20.09 26.29
CA THR A 109 30.82 -21.30 25.46
C THR A 109 31.71 -21.12 24.25
N ASP A 110 31.52 -20.02 23.51
CA ASP A 110 32.17 -19.78 22.23
C ASP A 110 32.96 -18.46 22.17
N GLY A 111 32.90 -17.64 23.22
CA GLY A 111 33.58 -16.35 23.30
C GLY A 111 33.00 -15.27 22.38
N SER A 112 31.86 -15.53 21.73
CA SER A 112 31.19 -14.56 20.89
C SER A 112 30.54 -13.46 21.73
N THR A 113 30.40 -12.26 21.16
CA THR A 113 29.81 -11.12 21.86
C THR A 113 28.32 -11.36 22.13
N ALA A 114 27.89 -11.15 23.39
CA ALA A 114 26.50 -11.24 23.79
C ALA A 114 25.74 -9.99 23.31
N LEU A 115 24.71 -10.21 22.48
CA LEU A 115 23.87 -9.16 21.90
C LEU A 115 22.39 -9.49 22.15
N PHE A 116 21.64 -8.49 22.61
CA PHE A 116 20.23 -8.62 22.99
C PHE A 116 19.35 -7.61 22.26
N SER A 117 19.42 -7.57 20.92
CA SER A 117 18.66 -6.58 20.11
C SER A 117 17.14 -6.71 20.19
N TYR A 118 16.64 -7.80 20.80
CA TYR A 118 15.23 -8.15 20.95
C TYR A 118 14.75 -8.09 22.42
N ILE A 119 15.59 -7.62 23.36
CA ILE A 119 15.25 -7.46 24.77
C ILE A 119 15.76 -6.10 25.25
N ASP A 120 14.94 -5.38 26.02
CA ASP A 120 15.41 -4.20 26.74
C ASP A 120 16.48 -4.60 27.77
N TRP A 121 17.70 -4.11 27.57
CA TRP A 121 18.82 -4.43 28.43
C TRP A 121 19.63 -3.19 28.78
N SER A 122 20.38 -3.27 29.88
CA SER A 122 21.18 -2.16 30.42
C SER A 122 22.31 -1.67 29.51
N GLU A 123 22.56 -2.31 28.36
CA GLU A 123 23.68 -2.02 27.45
C GLU A 123 25.06 -1.97 28.15
N GLY A 124 25.18 -2.63 29.32
CA GLY A 124 26.41 -2.62 30.11
C GLY A 124 26.68 -1.32 30.88
N THR A 125 25.69 -0.41 30.97
CA THR A 125 25.79 0.89 31.67
C THR A 125 25.82 0.77 33.19
N ASN A 126 25.28 -0.32 33.75
CA ASN A 126 25.28 -0.53 35.19
C ASN A 126 26.66 -1.02 35.70
N SER A 127 26.88 -0.99 37.01
CA SER A 127 28.08 -1.58 37.62
C SER A 127 27.95 -3.10 37.70
N GLY A 128 28.87 -3.85 37.09
CA GLY A 128 28.86 -5.31 37.12
C GLY A 128 29.47 -5.95 35.88
N ASN A 129 29.96 -7.18 36.04
CA ASN A 129 30.67 -7.92 35.01
C ASN A 129 29.98 -9.25 34.62
N CYS A 130 28.82 -9.55 35.23
CA CYS A 130 28.01 -10.72 34.93
C CYS A 130 26.58 -10.29 34.59
N ILE A 131 25.84 -11.12 33.86
CA ILE A 131 24.50 -10.78 33.38
C ILE A 131 23.44 -11.66 34.05
N GLU A 132 22.38 -11.03 34.54
CA GLU A 132 21.18 -11.70 35.03
C GLU A 132 20.00 -11.52 34.06
N PHE A 133 19.08 -12.48 34.07
CA PHE A 133 17.84 -12.47 33.31
C PHE A 133 16.64 -12.59 34.24
N SER A 134 15.61 -11.81 33.98
CA SER A 134 14.32 -11.90 34.66
C SER A 134 13.18 -11.60 33.69
N TYR A 135 11.96 -11.96 34.07
CA TYR A 135 10.77 -11.61 33.31
C TYR A 135 9.66 -11.11 34.24
N SER A 136 8.80 -10.24 33.72
CA SER A 136 7.58 -9.80 34.40
C SER A 136 6.39 -9.98 33.47
N THR A 137 5.21 -10.15 34.07
CA THR A 137 3.95 -10.35 33.35
C THR A 137 2.98 -9.26 33.75
N GLN A 138 2.46 -8.51 32.78
CA GLN A 138 1.46 -7.46 33.00
C GLN A 138 0.17 -7.82 32.25
N PRO A 139 -1.01 -7.59 32.82
CA PRO A 139 -2.27 -7.79 32.10
C PRO A 139 -2.42 -6.70 31.04
N ILE A 140 -2.87 -7.08 29.83
CA ILE A 140 -3.16 -6.12 28.76
C ILE A 140 -4.60 -5.59 28.98
N PRO A 141 -4.78 -4.29 29.30
CA PRO A 141 -6.09 -3.75 29.63
C PRO A 141 -7.15 -4.02 28.54
N GLY A 142 -8.32 -4.51 28.96
CA GLY A 142 -9.43 -4.82 28.04
C GLY A 142 -9.30 -6.14 27.29
N THR A 143 -8.33 -7.00 27.65
CA THR A 143 -8.17 -8.34 27.07
C THR A 143 -7.86 -9.38 28.16
N ASP A 144 -8.13 -10.65 27.88
CA ASP A 144 -7.69 -11.78 28.72
C ASP A 144 -6.21 -12.15 28.50
N LYS A 145 -5.45 -11.29 27.80
CA LYS A 145 -4.05 -11.56 27.43
C LYS A 145 -3.09 -10.90 28.41
N TRP A 146 -1.95 -11.56 28.60
CA TRP A 146 -0.84 -11.08 29.41
C TRP A 146 0.32 -10.70 28.49
N SER A 147 0.94 -9.55 28.73
CA SER A 147 2.21 -9.16 28.12
C SER A 147 3.36 -9.62 28.99
N VAL A 148 4.38 -10.22 28.37
CA VAL A 148 5.63 -10.61 29.02
C VAL A 148 6.69 -9.57 28.69
N THR A 149 7.31 -8.99 29.72
CA THR A 149 8.49 -8.13 29.59
C THR A 149 9.71 -8.89 30.08
N LYS A 150 10.71 -9.05 29.21
CA LYS A 150 12.00 -9.67 29.52
C LYS A 150 12.98 -8.57 29.90
N ILE A 151 13.83 -8.82 30.89
CA ILE A 151 14.81 -7.85 31.38
C ILE A 151 16.16 -8.54 31.51
N VAL A 152 17.17 -7.94 30.89
CA VAL A 152 18.56 -8.36 30.98
C VAL A 152 19.37 -7.24 31.62
N ASP A 153 20.04 -7.52 32.75
CA ASP A 153 20.77 -6.51 33.51
C ASP A 153 22.16 -7.01 33.92
N ASN A 154 23.13 -6.10 34.03
CA ASN A 154 24.46 -6.46 34.47
C ASN A 154 24.64 -6.20 35.98
N LYS A 155 25.21 -7.18 36.67
CA LYS A 155 25.39 -7.19 38.13
C LYS A 155 26.79 -7.62 38.55
N PRO A 156 27.19 -7.31 39.79
CA PRO A 156 28.38 -7.90 40.41
C PRO A 156 28.30 -9.44 40.43
N CYS A 157 29.40 -10.10 40.05
CA CYS A 157 29.46 -11.56 39.86
C CYS A 157 29.46 -12.37 41.18
N ASP A 158 29.71 -11.70 42.29
CA ASP A 158 29.73 -12.23 43.67
C ASP A 158 28.32 -12.36 44.28
N LEU A 159 27.30 -11.78 43.64
CA LEU A 159 25.92 -11.99 44.06
C LEU A 159 25.51 -13.46 43.87
N THR A 160 24.67 -13.95 44.77
CA THR A 160 24.05 -15.27 44.59
C THR A 160 22.76 -15.13 43.79
N ARG A 161 22.61 -15.93 42.73
CA ARG A 161 21.37 -16.04 41.95
C ARG A 161 21.03 -17.49 41.71
N SER A 162 19.76 -17.70 41.35
CA SER A 162 19.32 -18.97 40.79
C SER A 162 19.92 -19.11 39.40
N PHE A 163 19.97 -20.32 38.88
CA PHE A 163 20.59 -20.54 37.58
C PHE A 163 19.96 -21.75 36.89
N ILE A 164 20.16 -21.81 35.59
CA ILE A 164 19.66 -22.92 34.78
C ILE A 164 20.87 -23.46 34.02
N CYS A 165 21.07 -24.77 34.11
CA CYS A 165 22.03 -25.46 33.28
C CYS A 165 21.35 -25.90 31.99
N GLU A 166 22.02 -25.72 30.86
CA GLU A 166 21.57 -26.19 29.56
C GLU A 166 22.59 -27.13 28.90
N HIS A 167 22.08 -28.06 28.10
CA HIS A 167 22.87 -28.77 27.12
C HIS A 167 22.06 -28.97 25.83
N LYS A 168 22.76 -29.12 24.71
CA LYS A 168 22.15 -29.43 23.41
C LYS A 168 21.93 -30.94 23.27
N VAL A 169 20.98 -31.33 22.43
CA VAL A 169 20.77 -32.73 22.04
C VAL A 169 21.02 -32.92 20.54
N PRO A 170 21.35 -34.14 20.08
CA PRO A 170 21.45 -34.43 18.66
C PRO A 170 20.16 -34.08 17.91
N LEU A 171 20.28 -33.24 16.87
CA LEU A 171 19.16 -32.83 16.01
C LEU A 171 19.01 -33.79 14.83
N CYS A 172 17.83 -33.81 14.21
CA CYS A 172 17.70 -34.47 12.92
C CYS A 172 18.48 -33.71 11.84
N THR A 173 19.25 -34.43 11.03
CA THR A 173 20.02 -33.89 9.90
C THR A 173 19.65 -34.61 8.61
N ASN A 174 20.18 -34.14 7.47
CA ASN A 174 20.03 -34.77 6.15
C ASN A 174 18.56 -34.94 5.69
N PRO A 175 17.80 -33.83 5.56
CA PRO A 175 16.43 -33.87 5.06
C PRO A 175 16.35 -34.49 3.65
N GLN A 176 15.65 -35.63 3.55
CA GLN A 176 15.32 -36.28 2.29
C GLN A 176 14.32 -35.46 1.46
N GLY A 177 14.16 -35.72 0.16
CA GLY A 177 13.10 -35.07 -0.63
C GLY A 177 13.45 -33.72 -1.26
N GLY A 178 14.75 -33.41 -1.36
CA GLY A 178 15.27 -32.30 -2.19
C GLY A 178 15.39 -30.96 -1.48
N PHE A 179 15.56 -30.94 -0.16
CA PHE A 179 15.75 -29.70 0.59
C PHE A 179 17.06 -29.01 0.17
N ASN A 180 16.97 -27.71 -0.10
CA ASN A 180 18.12 -26.88 -0.46
C ASN A 180 18.27 -25.74 0.54
N SER A 181 19.31 -25.80 1.38
CA SER A 181 19.57 -24.79 2.41
C SER A 181 19.87 -23.38 1.87
N THR A 182 20.16 -23.23 0.58
CA THR A 182 20.38 -21.91 -0.04
C THR A 182 19.08 -21.20 -0.42
N THR A 183 18.02 -21.96 -0.71
CA THR A 183 16.76 -21.39 -1.20
C THR A 183 15.56 -21.70 -0.31
N MET A 184 15.75 -22.53 0.72
CA MET A 184 14.71 -22.98 1.65
C MET A 184 15.13 -22.81 3.10
N ILE A 185 14.14 -22.61 3.96
CA ILE A 185 14.28 -22.53 5.41
C ILE A 185 13.27 -23.44 6.09
N PHE A 186 13.59 -23.85 7.32
CA PHE A 186 12.63 -24.54 8.18
C PHE A 186 11.87 -23.54 9.05
N LYS A 187 10.62 -23.87 9.36
CA LYS A 187 9.83 -23.19 10.37
C LYS A 187 9.20 -24.22 11.32
N PRO A 188 9.58 -24.27 12.61
CA PRO A 188 10.69 -23.53 13.25
C PRO A 188 12.07 -23.86 12.63
N PRO A 189 13.11 -23.02 12.85
CA PRO A 189 14.39 -23.09 12.11
C PRO A 189 15.22 -24.36 12.38
N ILE A 190 14.95 -25.05 13.48
CA ILE A 190 15.67 -26.26 13.87
C ILE A 190 14.77 -27.50 13.82
N MET A 191 15.35 -28.64 13.43
CA MET A 191 14.69 -29.95 13.45
C MET A 191 15.03 -30.71 14.72
N ALA A 192 14.53 -30.23 15.86
CA ALA A 192 14.76 -30.87 17.15
C ALA A 192 13.84 -32.09 17.35
N PRO A 193 14.24 -33.12 18.11
CA PRO A 193 13.36 -34.23 18.47
C PRO A 193 12.01 -33.75 19.01
N ARG A 194 10.93 -34.51 18.76
CA ARG A 194 9.54 -34.15 19.10
C ARG A 194 9.05 -32.84 18.46
N SER A 195 9.58 -32.48 17.29
CA SER A 195 9.11 -31.32 16.52
C SER A 195 8.56 -31.74 15.15
N VAL A 196 7.67 -30.91 14.62
CA VAL A 196 7.28 -30.91 13.22
C VAL A 196 7.69 -29.57 12.64
N VAL A 197 8.48 -29.59 11.58
CA VAL A 197 8.91 -28.40 10.86
C VAL A 197 8.27 -28.36 9.48
N GLN A 198 7.96 -27.16 9.01
CA GLN A 198 7.55 -26.91 7.65
C GLN A 198 8.70 -26.30 6.86
N VAL A 199 8.87 -26.76 5.62
CA VAL A 199 9.81 -26.14 4.68
C VAL A 199 9.11 -25.01 3.95
N LEU A 200 9.73 -23.84 3.99
CA LEU A 200 9.30 -22.64 3.29
C LEU A 200 10.45 -22.14 2.41
N CYS A 201 10.13 -21.36 1.38
CA CYS A 201 11.16 -20.66 0.62
C CYS A 201 11.82 -19.58 1.50
N ALA A 202 13.13 -19.45 1.39
CA ALA A 202 13.90 -18.42 2.07
C ALA A 202 13.48 -17.01 1.61
N PRO A 203 13.75 -15.95 2.40
CA PRO A 203 13.58 -14.58 1.93
C PRO A 203 14.32 -14.34 0.60
N GLY A 204 13.66 -13.72 -0.37
CA GLY A 204 14.22 -13.51 -1.71
C GLY A 204 14.08 -14.71 -2.66
N THR A 205 13.39 -15.78 -2.25
CA THR A 205 13.00 -16.90 -3.12
C THR A 205 11.49 -17.14 -3.09
N LEU A 206 10.96 -17.73 -4.17
CA LEU A 206 9.54 -18.02 -4.35
C LEU A 206 9.35 -19.49 -4.71
N PRO A 207 8.26 -20.13 -4.24
CA PRO A 207 7.97 -21.51 -4.59
C PRO A 207 7.61 -21.59 -6.07
N ASP A 208 8.23 -22.53 -6.78
CA ASP A 208 7.86 -22.83 -8.15
C ASP A 208 6.40 -23.36 -8.21
N PRO A 209 5.69 -23.22 -9.35
CA PRO A 209 4.35 -23.75 -9.50
C PRO A 209 4.29 -25.22 -9.10
N ILE A 210 3.38 -25.55 -8.18
CA ILE A 210 3.25 -26.89 -7.63
C ILE A 210 2.95 -27.87 -8.78
N VAL A 211 3.91 -28.71 -9.12
CA VAL A 211 3.67 -29.88 -9.95
C VAL A 211 3.00 -30.94 -9.05
N PRO A 212 1.85 -31.52 -9.47
CA PRO A 212 1.26 -32.65 -8.76
C PRO A 212 2.24 -33.83 -8.80
N GLY A 213 2.97 -34.03 -7.72
CA GLY A 213 3.85 -35.18 -7.55
C GLY A 213 3.09 -36.35 -6.93
N SER A 214 3.42 -37.56 -7.35
CA SER A 214 2.98 -38.78 -6.65
C SER A 214 3.61 -38.80 -5.25
N ARG A 215 2.82 -39.25 -4.26
CA ARG A 215 3.32 -39.45 -2.90
C ARG A 215 4.19 -40.70 -2.88
N LEU A 216 5.45 -40.56 -2.47
CA LEU A 216 6.36 -41.67 -2.28
C LEU A 216 5.93 -42.50 -1.07
N SER A 217 6.22 -43.80 -1.11
CA SER A 217 6.07 -44.74 0.00
C SER A 217 7.44 -45.21 0.47
N GLY A 218 7.58 -45.46 1.78
CA GLY A 218 8.85 -45.89 2.37
C GLY A 218 8.78 -45.92 3.90
N PHE A 219 9.81 -46.51 4.52
CA PHE A 219 9.89 -46.64 5.99
C PHE A 219 10.05 -45.29 6.71
N GLU A 220 10.54 -44.28 5.99
CA GLU A 220 10.77 -42.90 6.48
C GLU A 220 9.61 -41.95 6.14
N VAL A 221 8.50 -42.47 5.58
CA VAL A 221 7.33 -41.68 5.20
C VAL A 221 6.28 -41.73 6.30
N ASP A 222 5.92 -40.56 6.85
CA ASP A 222 4.78 -40.43 7.77
C ASP A 222 3.58 -39.86 7.03
N LEU A 223 2.56 -40.70 6.81
CA LEU A 223 1.40 -40.34 6.02
C LEU A 223 0.49 -39.30 6.69
N SER A 224 0.64 -39.08 8.00
CA SER A 224 -0.11 -38.07 8.75
C SER A 224 0.40 -36.64 8.54
N LEU A 225 1.61 -36.48 7.98
CA LEU A 225 2.23 -35.18 7.81
C LEU A 225 1.69 -34.40 6.60
N PRO A 226 1.48 -33.08 6.74
CA PRO A 226 1.13 -32.22 5.62
C PRO A 226 2.28 -32.12 4.61
N ARG A 227 1.96 -31.77 3.35
CA ARG A 227 2.96 -31.61 2.29
C ARG A 227 4.03 -30.60 2.69
N GLY A 228 5.29 -30.92 2.39
CA GLY A 228 6.42 -30.04 2.68
C GLY A 228 6.78 -29.93 4.17
N SER A 229 6.35 -30.91 4.98
CA SER A 229 6.73 -30.98 6.39
C SER A 229 7.58 -32.22 6.70
N TYR A 230 8.37 -32.06 7.75
CA TYR A 230 9.20 -33.09 8.35
C TYR A 230 8.87 -33.21 9.82
N LYS A 231 8.99 -34.42 10.35
CA LYS A 231 8.85 -34.74 11.76
C LYS A 231 10.15 -35.32 12.26
N CYS A 232 10.75 -34.64 13.23
CA CYS A 232 11.91 -35.15 13.91
C CYS A 232 11.47 -35.86 15.19
N THR A 233 11.81 -37.13 15.30
CA THR A 233 11.65 -37.93 16.52
C THR A 233 12.99 -38.58 16.85
N GLY A 234 13.01 -39.56 17.75
CA GLY A 234 14.19 -40.36 17.99
C GLY A 234 13.94 -41.36 19.09
N LYS A 235 14.98 -42.14 19.40
CA LYS A 235 14.94 -43.09 20.50
C LYS A 235 16.22 -43.04 21.32
N ARG A 236 16.08 -43.28 22.61
CA ARG A 236 17.19 -43.58 23.51
C ARG A 236 17.96 -44.80 23.04
N PHE A 237 19.27 -44.79 23.25
CA PHE A 237 20.16 -45.89 22.86
C PHE A 237 19.68 -47.23 23.46
N ASN A 238 19.68 -48.28 22.63
CA ASN A 238 19.19 -49.62 22.97
C ASN A 238 17.75 -49.69 23.53
N ASN A 239 16.91 -48.67 23.30
CA ASN A 239 15.57 -48.55 23.89
C ASN A 239 15.59 -48.63 25.44
N ASN A 240 16.63 -48.08 26.07
CA ASN A 240 16.77 -48.06 27.52
C ASN A 240 15.82 -47.01 28.15
N PRO A 241 14.89 -47.39 29.05
CA PRO A 241 13.99 -46.46 29.74
C PRO A 241 14.62 -45.78 30.97
N ASN A 242 15.90 -46.03 31.26
CA ASN A 242 16.64 -45.41 32.37
C ASN A 242 17.48 -44.22 31.88
N SER A 243 18.06 -43.47 32.81
CA SER A 243 18.97 -42.35 32.51
C SER A 243 20.11 -42.78 31.59
N GLU A 244 20.37 -42.00 30.55
CA GLU A 244 21.33 -42.36 29.48
C GLU A 244 22.02 -41.11 28.98
N ASP A 245 23.24 -41.28 28.45
CA ASP A 245 24.01 -40.21 27.82
C ASP A 245 23.21 -39.53 26.69
N PRO A 246 22.91 -38.20 26.80
CA PRO A 246 22.16 -37.47 25.78
C PRO A 246 22.80 -37.50 24.39
N LEU A 247 24.13 -37.65 24.29
CA LEU A 247 24.83 -37.71 23.01
C LEU A 247 24.54 -39.01 22.24
N LYS A 248 24.09 -40.06 22.93
CA LYS A 248 23.72 -41.34 22.30
C LYS A 248 22.26 -41.39 21.84
N PHE A 249 21.49 -40.32 22.04
CA PHE A 249 20.13 -40.24 21.51
C PHE A 249 20.16 -40.36 19.97
N GLN A 250 19.34 -41.23 19.41
CA GLN A 250 19.31 -41.51 17.97
C GLN A 250 18.14 -40.79 17.32
N PRO A 251 18.34 -39.59 16.74
CA PRO A 251 17.29 -38.87 16.04
C PRO A 251 16.87 -39.63 14.77
N GLN A 252 15.57 -39.57 14.47
CA GLN A 252 14.94 -40.20 13.31
C GLN A 252 14.06 -39.18 12.62
N LEU A 253 14.30 -38.99 11.32
CA LEU A 253 13.58 -38.02 10.52
C LEU A 253 12.54 -38.72 9.66
N PHE A 254 11.31 -38.22 9.72
CA PHE A 254 10.21 -38.63 8.86
C PHE A 254 9.76 -37.45 8.00
N TYR A 255 9.29 -37.73 6.79
CA TYR A 255 8.76 -36.69 5.90
C TYR A 255 7.42 -37.07 5.31
N SER A 256 6.71 -36.08 4.77
CA SER A 256 5.34 -36.25 4.24
C SER A 256 5.18 -37.22 3.05
N GLY A 257 6.29 -37.69 2.46
CA GLY A 257 6.30 -38.52 1.25
C GLY A 257 6.20 -37.73 -0.06
N TYR A 258 5.98 -36.41 0.00
CA TYR A 258 6.01 -35.56 -1.18
C TYR A 258 7.40 -34.97 -1.37
N SER A 259 7.87 -34.91 -2.63
CA SER A 259 9.01 -34.08 -2.98
C SER A 259 8.72 -32.61 -2.65
N LEU A 260 9.73 -31.90 -2.16
CA LEU A 260 9.62 -30.48 -1.89
C LEU A 260 9.44 -29.69 -3.18
N THR A 261 8.58 -28.67 -3.12
CA THR A 261 8.48 -27.68 -4.20
C THR A 261 9.79 -26.90 -4.22
N THR A 262 10.45 -26.84 -5.37
CA THR A 262 11.68 -26.07 -5.55
C THR A 262 11.42 -24.58 -5.36
N CYS A 263 12.40 -23.86 -4.83
CA CYS A 263 12.33 -22.42 -4.64
C CYS A 263 13.32 -21.74 -5.59
N SER A 264 12.82 -20.81 -6.39
CA SER A 264 13.60 -20.01 -7.35
C SER A 264 13.84 -18.61 -6.81
N TYR A 265 14.99 -18.01 -7.16
CA TYR A 265 15.29 -16.63 -6.79
C TYR A 265 14.28 -15.65 -7.39
N VAL A 266 13.88 -14.67 -6.58
CA VAL A 266 13.05 -13.55 -6.99
C VAL A 266 13.79 -12.72 -8.02
N LYS A 267 13.09 -12.41 -9.12
CA LYS A 267 13.57 -11.57 -10.21
C LYS A 267 12.56 -10.49 -10.51
N CYS A 268 13.03 -9.25 -10.63
CA CYS A 268 12.19 -8.09 -10.95
C CYS A 268 12.42 -7.66 -12.40
N PRO A 269 11.42 -7.80 -13.28
CA PRO A 269 11.51 -7.24 -14.61
C PRO A 269 11.33 -5.72 -14.54
N LEU A 270 12.25 -4.98 -15.16
CA LEU A 270 12.15 -3.55 -15.37
C LEU A 270 11.83 -3.30 -16.84
N TYR A 271 10.80 -2.50 -17.09
CA TYR A 271 10.34 -2.12 -18.42
C TYR A 271 10.59 -0.62 -18.64
N PRO A 272 11.74 -0.20 -19.22
CA PRO A 272 12.06 1.21 -19.38
C PRO A 272 11.08 2.02 -20.22
N GLU A 273 10.32 1.37 -21.11
CA GLU A 273 9.28 2.04 -21.90
C GLU A 273 8.14 2.58 -21.03
N LEU A 274 7.80 1.89 -19.93
CA LEU A 274 6.72 2.28 -19.00
C LEU A 274 7.17 3.33 -17.97
N MET A 275 8.46 3.65 -17.92
CA MET A 275 9.02 4.64 -17.01
C MET A 275 8.82 6.04 -17.58
N GLU A 276 7.64 6.59 -17.38
CA GLU A 276 7.34 8.00 -17.68
C GLU A 276 8.02 8.89 -16.63
N ASN A 277 8.44 10.10 -17.02
CA ASN A 277 9.05 11.10 -16.12
C ASN A 277 10.46 10.77 -15.58
N ILE A 278 11.24 9.97 -16.31
CA ILE A 278 12.65 9.66 -16.03
C ILE A 278 13.52 10.09 -17.21
N GLU A 279 14.61 10.81 -16.94
CA GLU A 279 15.57 11.29 -17.94
C GLU A 279 16.57 10.22 -18.36
N ASN A 280 17.15 9.51 -17.40
CA ASN A 280 18.22 8.52 -17.63
C ASN A 280 17.67 7.10 -17.76
N LYS A 281 16.68 6.89 -18.63
CA LYS A 281 16.07 5.57 -18.83
C LYS A 281 17.14 4.51 -19.17
N PRO A 282 17.21 3.38 -18.43
CA PRO A 282 18.11 2.29 -18.75
C PRO A 282 17.88 1.76 -20.17
N GLN A 283 18.97 1.45 -20.88
CA GLN A 283 18.91 0.91 -22.23
C GLN A 283 18.69 -0.61 -22.18
N VAL A 284 17.72 -1.09 -22.97
CA VAL A 284 17.42 -2.53 -23.07
C VAL A 284 18.30 -3.17 -24.17
N PRO A 285 18.87 -4.37 -23.95
CA PRO A 285 19.61 -5.09 -24.98
C PRO A 285 18.77 -5.36 -26.23
N VAL A 286 19.41 -5.36 -27.40
CA VAL A 286 18.75 -5.61 -28.69
C VAL A 286 18.08 -6.98 -28.67
N GLY A 287 16.75 -7.01 -28.85
CA GLY A 287 15.95 -8.23 -28.85
C GLY A 287 15.33 -8.63 -27.50
N SER A 288 15.45 -7.78 -26.47
CA SER A 288 14.70 -7.91 -25.21
C SER A 288 13.76 -6.71 -25.02
N ASP A 289 12.65 -6.93 -24.32
CA ASP A 289 11.68 -5.88 -23.95
C ASP A 289 11.87 -5.41 -22.49
N SER A 290 12.76 -6.06 -21.73
CA SER A 290 12.97 -5.77 -20.30
C SER A 290 14.39 -6.07 -19.82
N LEU A 291 14.75 -5.45 -18.70
CA LEU A 291 15.94 -5.76 -17.91
C LEU A 291 15.53 -6.60 -16.70
N ILE A 292 16.32 -7.60 -16.34
CA ILE A 292 16.01 -8.49 -15.22
C ILE A 292 17.01 -8.24 -14.11
N TYR A 293 16.50 -7.90 -12.92
CA TYR A 293 17.28 -7.66 -11.72
C TYR A 293 17.03 -8.73 -10.68
N ASP A 294 18.06 -9.06 -9.93
CA ASP A 294 17.99 -10.01 -8.81
C ASP A 294 17.49 -9.31 -7.54
N TYR A 295 16.91 -10.09 -6.63
CA TYR A 295 16.43 -9.60 -5.33
C TYR A 295 17.49 -8.79 -4.57
N GLY A 296 17.06 -7.67 -3.98
CA GLY A 296 17.91 -6.77 -3.22
C GLY A 296 18.77 -5.83 -4.07
N GLN A 297 18.85 -6.01 -5.39
CA GLN A 297 19.50 -5.04 -6.26
C GLN A 297 18.72 -3.72 -6.28
N ASN A 298 19.45 -2.62 -6.27
CA ASN A 298 18.90 -1.28 -6.38
C ASN A 298 19.29 -0.62 -7.71
N ILE A 299 18.44 0.29 -8.17
CA ILE A 299 18.70 1.15 -9.32
C ILE A 299 18.46 2.60 -8.93
N THR A 300 19.26 3.49 -9.50
CA THR A 300 19.12 4.94 -9.29
C THR A 300 18.68 5.60 -10.59
N LEU A 301 17.62 6.39 -10.51
CA LEU A 301 16.95 7.04 -11.63
C LEU A 301 16.91 8.55 -11.38
N GLN A 302 17.13 9.32 -12.44
CA GLN A 302 17.03 10.77 -12.47
C GLN A 302 15.64 11.14 -12.98
N CYS A 303 14.82 11.73 -12.11
CA CYS A 303 13.51 12.20 -12.45
C CYS A 303 13.60 13.39 -13.42
N SER A 304 12.64 13.46 -14.35
CA SER A 304 12.50 14.56 -15.28
C SER A 304 12.12 15.85 -14.58
N ARG A 305 12.40 16.99 -15.24
CA ARG A 305 12.00 18.32 -14.75
C ARG A 305 10.53 18.35 -14.29
N GLY A 306 10.31 18.78 -13.04
CA GLY A 306 8.98 18.85 -12.43
C GLY A 306 8.58 17.58 -11.69
N TYR A 307 9.48 16.60 -11.58
CA TYR A 307 9.29 15.36 -10.85
C TYR A 307 10.43 15.13 -9.85
N VAL A 308 10.10 14.48 -8.74
CA VAL A 308 10.99 14.19 -7.60
C VAL A 308 10.79 12.76 -7.13
N SER A 309 11.73 12.26 -6.35
CA SER A 309 11.63 10.92 -5.76
C SER A 309 10.42 10.81 -4.83
N PHE A 310 9.68 9.72 -4.97
CA PHE A 310 8.60 9.38 -4.04
C PHE A 310 9.10 9.17 -2.61
N GLN A 311 10.28 8.56 -2.44
CA GLN A 311 10.88 8.32 -1.13
C GLN A 311 11.46 9.60 -0.53
N ASN A 312 11.93 10.53 -1.36
CA ASN A 312 12.48 11.82 -0.92
C ASN A 312 12.05 12.96 -1.86
N PRO A 313 10.95 13.67 -1.53
CA PRO A 313 10.44 14.78 -2.36
C PRO A 313 11.41 15.95 -2.55
N ASN A 314 12.51 16.03 -1.78
CA ASN A 314 13.53 17.06 -1.93
C ASN A 314 14.66 16.67 -2.90
N SER A 315 14.57 15.50 -3.54
CA SER A 315 15.59 14.96 -4.44
C SER A 315 15.01 14.64 -5.81
N THR A 316 15.76 14.94 -6.86
CA THR A 316 15.46 14.46 -8.23
C THR A 316 16.00 13.05 -8.49
N LEU A 317 16.81 12.51 -7.57
CA LEU A 317 17.31 11.14 -7.64
C LEU A 317 16.34 10.22 -6.90
N ALA A 318 15.75 9.28 -7.62
CA ALA A 318 14.90 8.22 -7.11
C ALA A 318 15.66 6.90 -7.07
N THR A 319 15.42 6.10 -6.04
CA THR A 319 15.97 4.75 -5.92
C THR A 319 14.84 3.75 -5.91
N MET A 320 15.00 2.65 -6.64
CA MET A 320 14.08 1.51 -6.60
C MET A 320 14.85 0.26 -6.22
N ILE A 321 14.22 -0.64 -5.47
CA ILE A 321 14.81 -1.89 -4.99
C ILE A 321 13.97 -3.05 -5.50
N CYS A 322 14.61 -4.11 -6.01
CA CYS A 322 13.92 -5.34 -6.33
C CYS A 322 13.53 -6.07 -5.04
N ALA A 323 12.25 -6.01 -4.70
CA ALA A 323 11.69 -6.58 -3.49
C ALA A 323 10.85 -7.83 -3.80
N GLN A 324 10.51 -8.57 -2.74
CA GLN A 324 9.59 -9.69 -2.81
C GLN A 324 8.19 -9.17 -2.49
N ALA A 325 7.23 -9.37 -3.41
CA ALA A 325 5.83 -9.07 -3.13
C ALA A 325 5.27 -10.04 -2.07
N SER A 326 4.19 -9.63 -1.40
CA SER A 326 3.48 -10.51 -0.45
C SER A 326 3.09 -11.84 -1.12
N ALA A 327 2.93 -12.90 -0.31
CA ALA A 327 2.82 -14.33 -0.65
C ALA A 327 1.85 -14.75 -1.80
N THR A 328 1.10 -13.82 -2.39
CA THR A 328 0.17 -14.02 -3.50
C THR A 328 0.79 -13.85 -4.89
N PHE A 329 1.97 -13.23 -5.01
CA PHE A 329 2.60 -12.98 -6.31
C PHE A 329 3.81 -13.88 -6.53
N ASN A 330 3.81 -14.62 -7.65
CA ASN A 330 4.90 -15.50 -8.06
C ASN A 330 6.07 -14.74 -8.72
N GLN A 331 6.21 -13.44 -8.47
CA GLN A 331 7.23 -12.57 -9.09
C GLN A 331 7.74 -11.51 -8.10
N GLY A 332 8.94 -10.99 -8.37
CA GLY A 332 9.46 -9.82 -7.68
C GLY A 332 8.75 -8.55 -8.10
N LEU A 333 8.69 -7.58 -7.18
CA LEU A 333 8.11 -6.26 -7.40
C LEU A 333 9.15 -5.19 -7.11
N TRP A 334 9.13 -4.12 -7.88
CA TRP A 334 9.94 -2.93 -7.59
C TRP A 334 9.32 -2.13 -6.46
N ASP A 335 10.16 -1.70 -5.51
CA ASP A 335 9.79 -0.80 -4.43
C ASP A 335 10.61 0.51 -4.51
N PRO A 336 9.97 1.68 -4.78
CA PRO A 336 8.56 1.84 -5.15
C PRO A 336 8.27 1.26 -6.54
N GLU A 337 6.99 1.08 -6.88
CA GLU A 337 6.60 0.58 -8.21
C GLU A 337 7.08 1.52 -9.33
N ASN A 338 7.32 0.97 -10.53
CA ASN A 338 7.97 1.67 -11.65
C ASN A 338 7.39 3.06 -11.96
N TYR A 339 6.06 3.21 -11.93
CA TYR A 339 5.36 4.47 -12.22
C TYR A 339 5.28 5.42 -11.01
N GLN A 340 5.67 4.95 -9.83
CA GLN A 340 5.68 5.73 -8.59
C GLN A 340 7.07 6.24 -8.23
N ALA A 341 8.13 5.74 -8.88
CA ALA A 341 9.50 6.14 -8.56
C ALA A 341 9.72 7.67 -8.60
N CYS A 342 9.15 8.32 -9.62
CA CYS A 342 9.18 9.76 -9.80
C CYS A 342 7.76 10.34 -9.78
N ILE A 343 7.46 11.18 -8.80
CA ILE A 343 6.17 11.85 -8.63
C ILE A 343 6.28 13.34 -8.95
N ALA A 344 5.18 13.95 -9.39
CA ALA A 344 5.17 15.37 -9.70
C ALA A 344 5.48 16.21 -8.46
N VAL A 345 6.28 17.27 -8.62
CA VAL A 345 6.50 18.30 -7.59
C VAL A 345 5.16 18.88 -7.18
N ARG A 346 4.97 19.12 -5.89
CA ARG A 346 3.71 19.62 -5.32
C ARG A 346 3.88 21.04 -4.81
N CYS A 347 2.94 21.90 -5.18
CA CYS A 347 2.79 23.22 -4.56
C CYS A 347 2.14 23.08 -3.17
N ASN A 348 2.24 24.13 -2.36
CA ASN A 348 1.81 24.09 -0.97
C ASN A 348 0.27 24.01 -0.85
N GLN A 349 -0.24 22.90 -0.31
CA GLN A 349 -1.68 22.70 -0.16
C GLN A 349 -2.34 23.79 0.72
N LYS A 350 -1.69 24.19 1.82
CA LYS A 350 -2.22 25.21 2.72
C LYS A 350 -2.33 26.58 2.03
N GLU A 351 -1.34 26.92 1.21
CA GLU A 351 -1.36 28.15 0.41
C GLU A 351 -2.54 28.14 -0.58
N LEU A 352 -2.83 27.00 -1.21
CA LEU A 352 -4.00 26.86 -2.09
C LEU A 352 -5.31 27.01 -1.34
N ASP A 353 -5.44 26.37 -0.19
CA ASP A 353 -6.66 26.43 0.64
C ASP A 353 -6.91 27.85 1.15
N ASP A 354 -5.84 28.55 1.59
CA ASP A 354 -5.89 29.94 2.06
C ASP A 354 -6.14 30.93 0.89
N MET A 355 -5.88 30.54 -0.37
CA MET A 355 -6.15 31.34 -1.58
C MET A 355 -7.62 31.31 -2.01
N ILE A 356 -8.44 30.36 -1.53
CA ILE A 356 -9.84 30.24 -1.94
C ILE A 356 -10.67 31.38 -1.30
N PRO A 357 -11.26 32.27 -2.11
CA PRO A 357 -12.09 33.35 -1.57
C PRO A 357 -13.34 32.83 -0.85
N LYS A 358 -13.86 33.62 0.09
CA LYS A 358 -15.19 33.38 0.65
C LYS A 358 -16.23 33.36 -0.47
N TYR A 359 -17.15 32.40 -0.41
CA TYR A 359 -18.14 32.12 -1.46
C TYR A 359 -17.53 31.62 -2.79
N ALA A 360 -16.36 31.01 -2.77
CA ALA A 360 -15.78 30.31 -3.92
C ALA A 360 -15.48 28.83 -3.61
N LYS A 361 -15.14 28.08 -4.65
CA LYS A 361 -14.70 26.68 -4.55
C LYS A 361 -13.75 26.30 -5.67
N LEU A 362 -12.94 25.27 -5.41
CA LEU A 362 -12.17 24.57 -6.43
C LEU A 362 -13.11 23.71 -7.31
N VAL A 363 -12.97 23.81 -8.63
CA VAL A 363 -13.88 23.12 -9.57
C VAL A 363 -13.17 22.03 -10.35
N SER A 364 -12.00 22.34 -10.89
CA SER A 364 -11.24 21.44 -11.75
C SER A 364 -9.77 21.81 -11.75
N ALA A 365 -8.93 20.87 -12.15
CA ALA A 365 -7.56 21.15 -12.56
C ALA A 365 -7.25 20.46 -13.89
N ARG A 366 -6.44 21.08 -14.74
CA ARG A 366 -5.94 20.48 -15.99
C ARG A 366 -4.42 20.51 -16.00
N ASN A 367 -3.79 19.35 -16.19
CA ASN A 367 -2.36 19.28 -16.42
C ASN A 367 -2.04 19.76 -17.85
N ARG A 368 -1.14 20.73 -17.97
CA ARG A 368 -0.75 21.30 -19.28
C ARG A 368 0.19 20.41 -20.09
N ILE A 369 0.84 19.45 -19.45
CA ILE A 369 1.85 18.57 -20.05
C ILE A 369 1.18 17.27 -20.51
N THR A 370 0.40 16.64 -19.64
CA THR A 370 -0.28 15.36 -19.93
C THR A 370 -1.69 15.54 -20.47
N GLU A 371 -2.21 16.77 -20.49
CA GLU A 371 -3.60 17.11 -20.85
C GLU A 371 -4.69 16.50 -19.96
N GLN A 372 -4.29 15.81 -18.89
CA GLN A 372 -5.19 15.16 -17.95
C GLN A 372 -6.06 16.18 -17.21
N VAL A 373 -7.34 15.87 -17.04
CA VAL A 373 -8.31 16.71 -16.34
C VAL A 373 -8.76 16.03 -15.05
N PHE A 374 -8.75 16.79 -13.97
CA PHE A 374 -9.16 16.37 -12.63
C PHE A 374 -10.43 17.10 -12.23
N GLY A 375 -11.42 16.35 -11.76
CA GLY A 375 -12.68 16.91 -11.27
C GLY A 375 -12.63 17.29 -9.79
N SER A 376 -13.71 17.89 -9.28
CA SER A 376 -13.85 18.33 -7.88
C SER A 376 -13.70 17.22 -6.83
N HIS A 377 -13.75 15.94 -7.20
CA HIS A 377 -13.50 14.81 -6.28
C HIS A 377 -12.02 14.43 -6.16
N GLN A 378 -11.13 15.03 -6.97
CA GLN A 378 -9.71 14.70 -7.06
C GLN A 378 -8.83 15.89 -6.64
N VAL A 379 -9.26 16.65 -5.63
CA VAL A 379 -8.58 17.88 -5.18
C VAL A 379 -7.12 17.62 -4.79
N ASN A 380 -6.80 16.43 -4.29
CA ASN A 380 -5.43 16.02 -3.96
C ASN A 380 -4.46 16.03 -5.16
N GLN A 381 -4.98 16.01 -6.39
CA GLN A 381 -4.17 16.11 -7.60
C GLN A 381 -3.94 17.56 -8.03
N PHE A 382 -4.75 18.52 -7.57
CA PHE A 382 -4.82 19.86 -8.15
C PHE A 382 -3.49 20.61 -8.04
N TYR A 383 -2.81 20.48 -6.91
CA TYR A 383 -1.55 21.17 -6.60
C TYR A 383 -0.29 20.45 -7.12
N SER A 384 -0.41 19.64 -8.16
CA SER A 384 0.74 19.02 -8.84
C SER A 384 1.32 19.93 -9.92
N TYR A 385 2.63 19.86 -10.13
CA TYR A 385 3.34 20.64 -11.15
C TYR A 385 2.72 20.49 -12.54
N GLY A 386 2.59 21.62 -13.23
CA GLY A 386 2.00 21.69 -14.57
C GLY A 386 0.48 21.78 -14.58
N ASN A 387 -0.19 21.66 -13.42
CA ASN A 387 -1.64 21.83 -13.32
C ASN A 387 -2.03 23.30 -13.32
N VAL A 388 -3.11 23.60 -14.05
CA VAL A 388 -3.90 24.82 -13.97
C VAL A 388 -5.17 24.51 -13.21
N ILE A 389 -5.37 25.22 -12.11
CA ILE A 389 -6.44 25.03 -11.14
C ILE A 389 -7.48 26.11 -11.35
N SER A 390 -8.74 25.71 -11.45
CA SER A 390 -9.90 26.58 -11.61
C SER A 390 -10.59 26.84 -10.27
N ILE A 391 -10.67 28.12 -9.89
CA ILE A 391 -11.37 28.62 -8.71
C ILE A 391 -12.58 29.40 -9.17
N ARG A 392 -13.78 28.97 -8.78
CA ARG A 392 -15.04 29.56 -9.23
C ARG A 392 -15.85 30.10 -8.06
N CYS A 393 -16.40 31.30 -8.21
CA CYS A 393 -17.37 31.82 -7.26
C CYS A 393 -18.66 30.98 -7.29
N ASN A 394 -19.32 30.87 -6.13
CA ASN A 394 -20.60 30.20 -6.00
C ASN A 394 -21.68 30.95 -6.81
N PRO A 395 -22.74 30.26 -7.26
CA PRO A 395 -23.84 30.90 -7.98
C PRO A 395 -24.39 32.12 -7.23
N GLY A 396 -24.47 33.27 -7.91
CA GLY A 396 -24.87 34.54 -7.31
C GLY A 396 -23.72 35.38 -6.77
N TYR A 397 -22.47 34.97 -6.97
CA TYR A 397 -21.28 35.74 -6.61
C TYR A 397 -20.31 35.84 -7.79
N LEU A 398 -19.55 36.93 -7.87
CA LEU A 398 -18.56 37.22 -8.92
C LEU A 398 -17.24 37.73 -8.29
N PHE A 399 -16.14 37.63 -9.04
CA PHE A 399 -14.91 38.34 -8.71
C PHE A 399 -15.10 39.86 -8.89
N ASN A 400 -14.17 40.65 -8.34
CA ASN A 400 -14.18 42.12 -8.43
C ASN A 400 -14.18 42.66 -9.86
N ASP A 401 -13.57 41.93 -10.81
CA ASP A 401 -13.61 42.24 -12.24
C ASP A 401 -14.79 41.58 -12.97
N ARG A 402 -15.79 41.12 -12.21
CA ARG A 402 -17.05 40.53 -12.66
C ARG A 402 -16.92 39.21 -13.43
N THR A 403 -15.77 38.52 -13.34
CA THR A 403 -15.65 37.15 -13.84
C THR A 403 -16.25 36.15 -12.84
N THR A 404 -16.62 34.97 -13.34
CA THR A 404 -17.14 33.87 -12.50
C THR A 404 -16.04 32.94 -12.02
N GLU A 405 -14.91 32.92 -12.72
CA GLU A 405 -13.81 31.98 -12.54
C GLU A 405 -12.45 32.67 -12.69
N LYS A 406 -11.48 32.20 -11.91
CA LYS A 406 -10.05 32.53 -12.00
C LYS A 406 -9.25 31.25 -12.08
N SER A 407 -8.06 31.34 -12.66
CA SER A 407 -7.17 30.19 -12.82
C SER A 407 -5.78 30.48 -12.29
N VAL A 408 -5.21 29.50 -11.59
CA VAL A 408 -3.85 29.58 -11.03
C VAL A 408 -3.06 28.34 -11.46
N SER A 409 -1.78 28.49 -11.79
CA SER A 409 -0.91 27.37 -12.17
C SER A 409 0.04 27.00 -11.02
N CYS A 410 0.26 25.69 -10.83
CA CYS A 410 1.37 25.20 -10.01
C CYS A 410 2.62 25.04 -10.89
N GLU A 411 3.61 25.88 -10.66
CA GLU A 411 4.86 25.96 -11.43
C GLU A 411 6.08 25.74 -10.53
N LEU A 412 7.27 25.59 -11.12
CA LEU A 412 8.51 25.51 -10.34
C LEU A 412 9.06 26.89 -10.05
N VAL A 413 9.61 27.05 -8.85
CA VAL A 413 10.40 28.24 -8.49
C VAL A 413 11.58 28.39 -9.44
N PRO A 414 11.88 29.60 -9.95
CA PRO A 414 13.03 29.83 -10.81
C PRO A 414 14.33 29.33 -10.16
N GLY A 415 15.05 28.45 -10.87
CA GLY A 415 16.29 27.85 -10.39
C GLY A 415 16.12 26.63 -9.47
N SER A 416 14.89 26.22 -9.15
CA SER A 416 14.60 25.00 -8.40
C SER A 416 13.99 23.92 -9.29
N ASN A 417 14.33 22.66 -9.00
CA ASN A 417 13.71 21.48 -9.62
C ASN A 417 12.75 20.73 -8.68
N THR A 418 12.69 21.13 -7.41
CA THR A 418 12.01 20.38 -6.35
C THR A 418 10.94 21.20 -5.62
N ILE A 419 10.93 22.52 -5.82
CA ILE A 419 10.02 23.44 -5.10
C ILE A 419 8.99 24.00 -6.09
N GLY A 420 7.72 23.78 -5.76
CA GLY A 420 6.59 24.36 -6.48
C GLY A 420 6.11 25.68 -5.87
N GLU A 421 5.59 26.57 -6.70
CA GLU A 421 4.94 27.83 -6.33
C GLU A 421 3.68 28.07 -7.19
N TYR A 422 2.72 28.82 -6.66
CA TYR A 422 1.55 29.22 -7.42
C TYR A 422 1.81 30.49 -8.23
N ARG A 423 1.38 30.49 -9.48
CA ARG A 423 1.40 31.64 -10.37
C ARG A 423 0.02 31.91 -10.93
N GLY A 424 -0.28 33.18 -11.17
CA GLY A 424 -1.52 33.58 -11.83
C GLY A 424 -1.56 33.08 -13.27
N TYR A 425 -2.69 32.50 -13.70
CA TYR A 425 -2.86 31.97 -15.05
C TYR A 425 -3.98 32.69 -15.80
N SER A 426 -3.86 32.80 -17.13
CA SER A 426 -4.86 33.42 -18.01
C SER A 426 -5.28 34.85 -17.58
N GLY A 427 -4.32 35.68 -17.18
CA GLY A 427 -4.58 37.07 -16.74
C GLY A 427 -5.02 37.21 -15.28
N THR A 428 -5.07 36.11 -14.52
CA THR A 428 -5.28 36.16 -13.07
C THR A 428 -4.07 36.78 -12.38
N LEU A 429 -4.28 37.77 -11.51
CA LEU A 429 -3.24 38.36 -10.66
C LEU A 429 -3.37 37.79 -9.24
N LEU A 430 -2.23 37.49 -8.62
CA LEU A 430 -2.17 37.03 -7.23
C LEU A 430 -1.69 38.18 -6.31
N PRO A 431 -2.19 38.29 -5.07
CA PRO A 431 -3.17 37.41 -4.43
C PRO A 431 -4.60 37.60 -4.96
N LEU A 432 -5.42 36.55 -4.87
CA LEU A 432 -6.85 36.64 -5.17
C LEU A 432 -7.58 37.50 -4.11
N PRO A 433 -8.72 38.13 -4.45
CA PRO A 433 -9.54 38.83 -3.47
C PRO A 433 -10.04 37.85 -2.40
N THR A 434 -10.19 38.32 -1.16
CA THR A 434 -10.55 37.45 -0.01
C THR A 434 -12.01 36.99 -0.03
N THR A 435 -12.89 37.64 -0.80
CA THR A 435 -14.30 37.29 -0.94
C THR A 435 -14.78 37.53 -2.37
N CYS A 436 -15.69 36.68 -2.86
CA CYS A 436 -16.50 37.02 -4.03
C CYS A 436 -17.62 37.99 -3.62
N GLU A 437 -17.98 38.91 -4.50
CA GLU A 437 -19.03 39.91 -4.31
C GLU A 437 -20.36 39.40 -4.86
N GLU A 438 -21.48 39.87 -4.29
CA GLU A 438 -22.80 39.48 -4.81
C GLU A 438 -22.98 39.93 -6.27
N ALA A 439 -23.53 39.03 -7.08
CA ALA A 439 -23.80 39.30 -8.47
C ALA A 439 -24.86 40.40 -8.60
N THR A 440 -24.48 41.47 -9.29
CA THR A 440 -25.38 42.56 -9.68
C THR A 440 -25.47 42.61 -11.20
N CYS A 441 -26.56 43.13 -11.77
CA CYS A 441 -26.68 43.34 -13.21
C CYS A 441 -26.50 44.82 -13.55
N LEU A 442 -25.70 45.10 -14.58
CA LEU A 442 -25.43 46.46 -15.04
C LEU A 442 -26.67 47.05 -15.70
N TYR A 443 -26.97 48.32 -15.43
CA TYR A 443 -28.15 48.97 -15.99
C TYR A 443 -27.98 49.23 -17.49
N GLU A 444 -26.74 49.43 -17.97
CA GLU A 444 -26.38 49.69 -19.36
C GLU A 444 -26.89 48.59 -20.30
N GLN A 445 -26.92 47.35 -19.82
CA GLN A 445 -27.43 46.19 -20.55
C GLN A 445 -28.97 46.11 -20.59
N ALA A 446 -29.65 46.95 -19.81
CA ALA A 446 -31.10 47.03 -19.70
C ALA A 446 -31.63 48.40 -20.19
N VAL A 447 -30.80 49.25 -20.80
CA VAL A 447 -31.26 50.54 -21.31
C VAL A 447 -32.15 50.36 -22.54
N ILE A 448 -33.32 51.01 -22.52
CA ILE A 448 -34.22 51.11 -23.67
C ILE A 448 -33.52 51.89 -24.78
N GLN A 449 -33.26 51.24 -25.92
CA GLN A 449 -32.72 51.91 -27.10
C GLN A 449 -33.84 52.64 -27.86
N PRO A 450 -33.58 53.77 -28.56
CA PRO A 450 -34.63 54.55 -29.24
C PRO A 450 -35.47 53.78 -30.26
N ASP A 451 -34.88 52.76 -30.89
CA ASP A 451 -35.43 51.87 -31.91
C ASP A 451 -36.13 50.62 -31.33
N SER A 452 -36.13 50.45 -30.01
CA SER A 452 -36.69 49.27 -29.34
C SER A 452 -38.23 49.22 -29.27
N ASN A 453 -38.95 50.22 -29.79
CA ASN A 453 -40.42 50.29 -29.81
C ASN A 453 -41.12 50.04 -28.46
N MET A 454 -40.45 50.39 -27.36
CA MET A 454 -40.97 50.30 -25.99
C MET A 454 -41.48 51.65 -25.48
N GLN A 455 -42.40 51.61 -24.52
CA GLN A 455 -42.86 52.77 -23.76
C GLN A 455 -41.67 53.39 -22.97
N PRO A 456 -41.69 54.70 -22.72
CA PRO A 456 -40.60 55.40 -22.03
C PRO A 456 -40.55 55.12 -20.53
N TYR A 457 -41.52 54.39 -19.98
CA TYR A 457 -41.59 54.00 -18.59
C TYR A 457 -41.50 52.48 -18.44
N PHE A 458 -40.95 52.03 -17.32
CA PHE A 458 -40.79 50.63 -16.97
C PHE A 458 -40.95 50.45 -15.45
N ILE A 459 -41.27 49.21 -15.05
CA ILE A 459 -41.43 48.87 -13.63
C ILE A 459 -40.22 48.05 -13.19
N VAL A 460 -39.60 48.47 -12.09
CA VAL A 460 -38.53 47.71 -11.42
C VAL A 460 -39.11 47.08 -10.15
N MET A 461 -38.90 45.77 -10.01
CA MET A 461 -39.27 44.98 -8.85
C MET A 461 -37.99 44.40 -8.23
N LYS A 462 -37.49 45.01 -7.15
CA LYS A 462 -36.30 44.51 -6.41
C LYS A 462 -36.67 43.43 -5.39
N SER A 463 -37.87 43.53 -4.83
CA SER A 463 -38.50 42.61 -3.89
C SER A 463 -40.01 42.63 -4.13
N THR A 464 -40.80 41.78 -3.47
CA THR A 464 -42.27 41.82 -3.57
C THR A 464 -42.90 43.10 -3.03
N ILE A 465 -42.11 43.94 -2.33
CA ILE A 465 -42.56 45.16 -1.66
C ILE A 465 -42.00 46.41 -2.37
N ASP A 466 -40.83 46.32 -3.01
CA ASP A 466 -40.16 47.43 -3.70
C ASP A 466 -40.48 47.44 -5.20
N VAL A 467 -41.65 48.00 -5.54
CA VAL A 467 -42.10 48.22 -6.92
C VAL A 467 -42.00 49.72 -7.24
N MET A 468 -41.16 50.06 -8.23
CA MET A 468 -40.95 51.46 -8.64
C MET A 468 -41.27 51.63 -10.12
N ASN A 469 -42.06 52.65 -10.45
CA ASN A 469 -42.27 53.08 -11.82
C ASN A 469 -41.23 54.15 -12.18
N LEU A 470 -40.40 53.87 -13.17
CA LEU A 470 -39.25 54.69 -13.53
C LEU A 470 -39.26 55.01 -15.04
N THR A 471 -38.73 56.17 -15.39
CA THR A 471 -38.47 56.59 -16.77
C THR A 471 -36.97 56.62 -17.10
N LYS A 472 -36.12 56.44 -16.09
CA LYS A 472 -34.66 56.41 -16.20
C LYS A 472 -34.08 55.47 -15.15
N HIS A 473 -33.04 54.72 -15.53
CA HIS A 473 -32.26 53.91 -14.59
C HIS A 473 -31.51 54.81 -13.59
N SER A 474 -31.31 54.34 -12.36
CA SER A 474 -30.62 55.11 -11.30
C SER A 474 -29.12 55.29 -11.57
N GLY A 475 -28.56 54.52 -12.50
CA GLY A 475 -27.11 54.49 -12.77
C GLY A 475 -26.35 53.50 -11.88
N ASP A 476 -27.04 52.84 -10.95
CA ASP A 476 -26.47 51.83 -10.06
C ASP A 476 -26.73 50.40 -10.57
N PRO A 477 -25.84 49.44 -10.28
CA PRO A 477 -26.10 48.03 -10.55
C PRO A 477 -27.33 47.51 -9.79
N TYR A 478 -28.14 46.70 -10.46
CA TYR A 478 -29.32 46.09 -9.86
C TYR A 478 -28.96 44.80 -9.12
N PRO A 479 -29.50 44.56 -7.91
CA PRO A 479 -29.23 43.34 -7.17
C PRO A 479 -29.82 42.11 -7.88
N ARG A 480 -29.22 40.94 -7.65
CA ARG A 480 -29.71 39.65 -8.14
C ARG A 480 -31.20 39.46 -7.83
N GLY A 481 -31.94 38.89 -8.77
CA GLY A 481 -33.37 38.63 -8.64
C GLY A 481 -34.25 39.84 -8.95
N THR A 482 -33.67 41.02 -9.21
CA THR A 482 -34.44 42.17 -9.71
C THR A 482 -35.11 41.81 -11.04
N VAL A 483 -36.41 42.11 -11.14
CA VAL A 483 -37.18 41.98 -12.38
C VAL A 483 -37.48 43.38 -12.91
N ILE A 484 -37.16 43.62 -14.18
CA ILE A 484 -37.58 44.83 -14.88
C ILE A 484 -38.62 44.45 -15.92
N ARG A 485 -39.76 45.14 -15.87
CA ARG A 485 -40.89 44.98 -16.77
C ARG A 485 -40.98 46.17 -17.71
N TYR A 486 -40.79 45.90 -19.00
CA TYR A 486 -40.96 46.84 -20.10
C TYR A 486 -42.31 46.63 -20.77
N PHE A 487 -42.85 47.71 -21.35
CA PHE A 487 -44.12 47.70 -22.07
C PHE A 487 -43.88 48.10 -23.52
N CYS A 488 -44.50 47.40 -24.46
CA CYS A 488 -44.41 47.74 -25.87
C CYS A 488 -45.30 48.94 -26.22
N LYS A 489 -44.91 49.72 -27.24
CA LYS A 489 -45.78 50.74 -27.84
C LYS A 489 -46.97 50.09 -28.53
N ASP A 490 -48.04 50.85 -28.73
CA ASP A 490 -49.22 50.39 -29.46
C ASP A 490 -48.85 49.96 -30.88
N GLY A 491 -49.39 48.82 -31.31
CA GLY A 491 -49.02 48.19 -32.58
C GLY A 491 -47.75 47.32 -32.52
N TYR A 492 -47.09 47.19 -31.37
CA TYR A 492 -45.92 46.33 -31.16
C TYR A 492 -46.18 45.28 -30.06
N GLU A 493 -45.38 44.21 -30.06
CA GLU A 493 -45.40 43.11 -29.08
C GLU A 493 -43.98 42.58 -28.82
N SER A 494 -43.79 41.87 -27.71
CA SER A 494 -42.53 41.17 -27.42
C SER A 494 -42.36 39.95 -28.33
N ILE A 495 -41.17 39.35 -28.32
CA ILE A 495 -40.88 38.12 -29.08
C ILE A 495 -41.82 36.94 -28.72
N ASN A 496 -42.43 37.00 -27.54
CA ASN A 496 -43.39 36.01 -27.05
C ASN A 496 -44.86 36.42 -27.29
N GLN A 497 -45.12 37.40 -28.17
CA GLN A 497 -46.45 37.92 -28.50
C GLN A 497 -47.22 38.50 -27.29
N ASN A 498 -46.48 39.00 -26.30
CA ASN A 498 -47.05 39.69 -25.14
C ASN A 498 -46.86 41.20 -25.26
N SER A 499 -47.77 41.98 -24.67
CA SER A 499 -47.66 43.45 -24.59
C SER A 499 -46.56 43.94 -23.64
N GLU A 500 -45.96 43.03 -22.86
CA GLU A 500 -44.88 43.31 -21.92
C GLU A 500 -43.72 42.33 -22.08
N LEU A 501 -42.53 42.76 -21.68
CA LEU A 501 -41.31 41.97 -21.61
C LEU A 501 -40.71 42.09 -20.21
N ASN A 502 -40.49 40.95 -19.56
CA ASN A 502 -39.84 40.88 -18.26
C ASN A 502 -38.41 40.38 -18.44
N ILE A 503 -37.42 41.15 -17.97
CA ILE A 503 -36.04 40.70 -17.84
C ILE A 503 -35.69 40.54 -16.35
N THR A 504 -34.94 39.50 -16.02
CA THR A 504 -34.57 39.19 -14.63
C THR A 504 -33.06 39.18 -14.48
N CYS A 505 -32.55 39.78 -13.41
CA CYS A 505 -31.13 39.73 -13.09
C CYS A 505 -30.74 38.33 -12.57
N GLY A 506 -30.01 37.57 -13.38
CA GLY A 506 -29.62 36.19 -13.11
C GLY A 506 -28.42 36.03 -12.17
N ASN A 507 -28.08 34.77 -11.86
CA ASN A 507 -27.02 34.40 -10.92
C ASN A 507 -25.59 34.78 -11.35
N TYR A 508 -25.38 35.14 -12.62
CA TYR A 508 -24.07 35.50 -13.18
C TYR A 508 -23.96 36.99 -13.50
N GLY A 509 -24.84 37.83 -12.93
CA GLY A 509 -24.82 39.28 -13.17
C GLY A 509 -25.20 39.66 -14.61
N GLN A 510 -26.00 38.81 -15.26
CA GLN A 510 -26.51 39.00 -16.63
C GLN A 510 -28.04 39.04 -16.62
N TRP A 511 -28.61 39.88 -17.49
CA TRP A 511 -30.05 39.94 -17.71
C TRP A 511 -30.55 38.74 -18.53
N THR A 512 -31.60 38.09 -18.06
CA THR A 512 -32.24 36.95 -18.73
C THR A 512 -33.76 37.13 -18.84
N PRO A 513 -34.35 37.09 -20.05
CA PRO A 513 -33.66 37.16 -21.34
C PRO A 513 -32.90 38.49 -21.51
N GLN A 514 -31.99 38.55 -22.47
CA GLN A 514 -31.39 39.82 -22.88
C GLN A 514 -32.50 40.75 -23.39
N LEU A 515 -32.35 42.06 -23.15
CA LEU A 515 -33.34 43.03 -23.58
C LEU A 515 -33.35 43.08 -25.12
N ILE A 516 -34.45 42.63 -25.71
CA ILE A 516 -34.71 42.68 -27.14
C ILE A 516 -35.89 43.64 -27.34
N GLY A 517 -35.77 44.56 -28.29
CA GLY A 517 -36.84 45.50 -28.62
C GLY A 517 -38.16 44.82 -28.99
N CYS A 518 -39.28 45.55 -28.89
CA CYS A 518 -40.58 45.08 -29.35
C CYS A 518 -40.64 45.06 -30.88
N ILE A 519 -41.27 44.01 -31.40
CA ILE A 519 -41.50 43.78 -32.82
C ILE A 519 -42.91 44.25 -33.21
N ALA A 520 -43.12 44.65 -34.46
CA ALA A 520 -44.44 45.07 -34.91
C ALA A 520 -45.43 43.89 -34.84
N ARG A 521 -46.65 44.14 -34.36
CA ARG A 521 -47.71 43.13 -34.37
C ARG A 521 -48.01 42.77 -35.81
N ILE A 522 -47.87 41.49 -36.12
CA ILE A 522 -48.39 40.95 -37.37
C ILE A 522 -49.91 40.97 -37.21
N GLU A 523 -50.63 41.71 -38.06
CA GLU A 523 -52.09 41.64 -38.09
C GLU A 523 -52.48 40.17 -38.17
N LYS A 524 -53.24 39.70 -37.18
CA LYS A 524 -53.84 38.37 -37.23
C LYS A 524 -54.64 38.31 -38.52
N VAL A 525 -54.14 37.57 -39.51
CA VAL A 525 -54.88 37.30 -40.74
C VAL A 525 -56.25 36.75 -40.29
N PRO A 526 -57.37 37.32 -40.76
CA PRO A 526 -58.69 36.96 -40.25
C PRO A 526 -58.95 35.49 -40.57
N VAL A 527 -59.02 34.66 -39.53
CA VAL A 527 -59.36 33.25 -39.66
C VAL A 527 -60.88 33.15 -39.78
N SER A 528 -61.38 32.60 -40.88
CA SER A 528 -62.81 32.29 -41.01
C SER A 528 -63.21 31.17 -40.04
N LEU A 529 -64.50 31.09 -39.71
CA LEU A 529 -65.13 30.20 -38.72
C LEU A 529 -64.94 28.68 -38.93
N ALA A 530 -64.10 28.24 -39.87
CA ALA A 530 -63.78 26.83 -40.11
C ALA A 530 -62.29 26.46 -39.93
N GLY A 531 -61.43 27.38 -39.49
CA GLY A 531 -60.09 27.03 -38.97
C GLY A 531 -59.15 26.28 -39.93
N ARG A 532 -59.19 26.54 -41.25
CA ARG A 532 -58.15 26.08 -42.18
C ARG A 532 -57.65 27.20 -43.08
N PHE A 533 -56.36 27.50 -42.97
CA PHE A 533 -55.60 28.17 -44.02
C PHE A 533 -55.23 27.14 -45.09
N TYR A 534 -55.54 27.44 -46.35
CA TYR A 534 -54.91 26.83 -47.51
C TYR A 534 -53.99 27.88 -48.12
N SER A 535 -52.68 27.76 -47.88
CA SER A 535 -51.70 28.20 -48.89
C SER A 535 -51.39 26.97 -49.73
N PRO A 536 -51.41 27.04 -51.08
CA PRO A 536 -50.75 25.99 -51.86
C PRO A 536 -49.29 25.93 -51.41
N PRO A 537 -48.71 24.74 -51.19
CA PRO A 537 -47.33 24.63 -50.78
C PRO A 537 -46.47 25.13 -51.93
N GLU A 538 -45.90 26.33 -51.78
CA GLU A 538 -44.74 26.73 -52.57
C GLU A 538 -43.53 26.14 -51.84
N GLU A 539 -43.12 24.94 -52.26
CA GLU A 539 -41.82 24.40 -51.89
C GLU A 539 -40.75 25.41 -52.33
N ALA A 540 -39.94 25.88 -51.39
CA ALA A 540 -38.69 26.53 -51.76
C ALA A 540 -37.90 25.57 -52.65
N GLU A 541 -37.48 26.04 -53.83
CA GLU A 541 -36.83 25.28 -54.92
C GLU A 541 -35.55 24.51 -54.50
N SER A 542 -35.12 24.62 -53.24
CA SER A 542 -33.99 23.90 -52.64
C SER A 542 -34.33 22.89 -51.54
N ALA A 543 -35.59 22.74 -51.11
CA ALA A 543 -35.94 21.82 -50.01
C ALA A 543 -35.81 20.34 -50.42
N SER A 544 -36.16 19.99 -51.67
CA SER A 544 -35.99 18.63 -52.20
C SER A 544 -34.51 18.26 -52.44
N LYS A 545 -33.62 19.26 -52.63
CA LYS A 545 -32.17 19.07 -52.78
C LYS A 545 -31.43 18.98 -51.44
N LEU A 546 -31.83 19.74 -50.42
CA LEU A 546 -31.17 19.73 -49.11
C LEU A 546 -31.44 18.46 -48.30
N SER A 547 -32.64 17.88 -48.41
CA SER A 547 -32.97 16.61 -47.74
C SER A 547 -32.14 15.44 -48.27
N SER A 548 -31.99 15.31 -49.60
CA SER A 548 -31.22 14.21 -50.20
C SER A 548 -29.72 14.30 -49.91
N ILE A 549 -29.14 15.50 -49.89
CA ILE A 549 -27.70 15.69 -49.59
C ILE A 549 -27.38 15.33 -48.14
N MET A 550 -28.24 15.71 -47.18
CA MET A 550 -28.09 15.34 -45.77
C MET A 550 -28.17 13.83 -45.57
N PHE A 551 -29.12 13.15 -46.21
CA PHE A 551 -29.21 11.69 -46.14
C PHE A 551 -27.98 11.01 -46.76
N ILE A 552 -27.50 11.48 -47.91
CA ILE A 552 -26.29 10.94 -48.55
C ILE A 552 -25.06 11.13 -47.65
N MET A 553 -24.89 12.29 -47.01
CA MET A 553 -23.78 12.54 -46.09
C MET A 553 -23.83 11.64 -44.85
N VAL A 554 -25.03 11.39 -44.30
CA VAL A 554 -25.20 10.46 -43.18
C VAL A 554 -24.87 9.02 -43.59
N PHE A 555 -25.27 8.57 -44.77
CA PHE A 555 -24.92 7.24 -45.28
C PHE A 555 -23.42 7.09 -45.58
N ILE A 556 -22.77 8.14 -46.09
CA ILE A 556 -21.31 8.17 -46.29
C ILE A 556 -20.60 8.10 -44.93
N PHE A 557 -21.05 8.87 -43.94
CA PHE A 557 -20.45 8.89 -42.61
C PHE A 557 -20.61 7.53 -41.90
N LEU A 558 -21.80 6.92 -41.95
CA LEU A 558 -22.05 5.58 -41.43
C LEU A 558 -21.25 4.51 -42.20
N GLY A 559 -21.12 4.65 -43.52
CA GLY A 559 -20.30 3.77 -44.35
C GLY A 559 -18.81 3.84 -44.00
N LEU A 560 -18.29 5.04 -43.73
CA LEU A 560 -16.91 5.25 -43.29
C LEU A 560 -16.65 4.65 -41.90
N ILE A 561 -17.60 4.80 -40.96
CA ILE A 561 -17.52 4.15 -39.65
C ILE A 561 -17.51 2.63 -39.80
N LEU A 562 -18.42 2.07 -40.61
CA LEU A 562 -18.46 0.62 -40.88
C LEU A 562 -17.17 0.12 -41.54
N LEU A 563 -16.57 0.88 -42.46
CA LEU A 563 -15.30 0.52 -43.09
C LEU A 563 -14.13 0.58 -42.11
N LEU A 564 -14.11 1.56 -41.20
CA LEU A 564 -13.11 1.67 -40.14
C LEU A 564 -13.23 0.52 -39.13
N ASP A 565 -14.46 0.16 -38.74
CA ASP A 565 -14.72 -0.98 -37.86
C ASP A 565 -14.34 -2.31 -38.53
N LEU A 566 -14.70 -2.51 -39.80
CA LEU A 566 -14.30 -3.69 -40.57
C LEU A 566 -12.79 -3.79 -40.77
N ALA A 567 -12.09 -2.66 -40.97
CA ALA A 567 -10.63 -2.63 -41.07
C ALA A 567 -9.97 -2.97 -39.72
N THR A 568 -10.55 -2.50 -38.62
CA THR A 568 -10.07 -2.78 -37.26
C THR A 568 -10.27 -4.26 -36.91
N ILE A 569 -11.48 -4.80 -37.16
CA ILE A 569 -11.78 -6.23 -37.00
C ILE A 569 -10.87 -7.08 -37.89
N GLY A 570 -10.61 -6.66 -39.14
CA GLY A 570 -9.72 -7.35 -40.05
C GLY A 570 -8.26 -7.42 -39.54
N ARG A 571 -7.78 -6.34 -38.91
CA ARG A 571 -6.46 -6.29 -38.27
C ARG A 571 -6.38 -7.25 -37.08
N ASP A 572 -7.40 -7.24 -36.23
CA ASP A 572 -7.48 -8.11 -35.06
C ASP A 572 -7.60 -9.58 -35.44
N PHE A 573 -8.39 -9.90 -36.47
CA PHE A 573 -8.51 -11.27 -36.97
C PHE A 573 -7.20 -11.80 -37.57
N LYS A 574 -6.42 -10.93 -38.22
CA LYS A 574 -5.08 -11.27 -38.76
C LYS A 574 -4.09 -11.55 -37.63
N GLN A 575 -4.16 -10.78 -36.53
CA GLN A 575 -3.33 -10.96 -35.35
C GLN A 575 -3.71 -12.24 -34.59
N ILE A 576 -5.00 -12.50 -34.40
CA ILE A 576 -5.51 -13.76 -33.83
C ILE A 576 -5.09 -14.97 -34.67
N ARG A 577 -5.18 -14.88 -36.01
CA ARG A 577 -4.74 -15.97 -36.90
C ARG A 577 -3.24 -16.23 -36.82
N SER A 578 -2.42 -15.19 -36.63
CA SER A 578 -0.98 -15.31 -36.39
C SER A 578 -0.70 -16.02 -35.06
N ASN A 579 -1.39 -15.62 -33.99
CA ASN A 579 -1.27 -16.21 -32.67
C ASN A 579 -1.71 -17.68 -32.64
N ILE A 580 -2.81 -18.02 -33.33
CA ILE A 580 -3.27 -19.41 -33.48
C ILE A 580 -2.25 -20.25 -34.26
N LYS A 581 -1.65 -19.71 -35.34
CA LYS A 581 -0.58 -20.42 -36.07
C LYS A 581 0.64 -20.66 -35.19
N LEU A 582 1.03 -19.69 -34.36
CA LEU A 582 2.14 -19.84 -33.40
C LEU A 582 1.83 -20.89 -32.34
N GLN A 583 0.61 -20.92 -31.81
CA GLN A 583 0.20 -21.96 -30.86
C GLN A 583 0.17 -23.35 -31.50
N LYS A 584 -0.32 -23.48 -32.75
CA LYS A 584 -0.32 -24.75 -33.47
C LYS A 584 1.10 -25.26 -33.76
N ARG A 585 2.05 -24.36 -34.05
CA ARG A 585 3.49 -24.69 -34.18
C ARG A 585 4.09 -25.15 -32.84
N ARG A 586 3.76 -24.49 -31.72
CA ARG A 586 4.19 -24.90 -30.37
C ARG A 586 3.65 -26.28 -29.98
N LEU A 587 2.38 -26.56 -30.27
CA LEU A 587 1.76 -27.87 -30.05
C LEU A 587 2.40 -28.98 -30.90
N ASN A 588 2.69 -28.71 -32.18
CA ASN A 588 3.37 -29.68 -33.05
C ASN A 588 4.83 -29.91 -32.63
N HIS A 589 5.52 -28.88 -32.14
CA HIS A 589 6.88 -29.00 -31.61
C HIS A 589 6.91 -29.84 -30.32
N LEU A 590 5.92 -29.70 -29.45
CA LEU A 590 5.74 -30.54 -28.26
C LEU A 590 5.45 -32.00 -28.64
N LYS A 591 4.60 -32.23 -29.66
CA LYS A 591 4.27 -33.57 -30.17
C LYS A 591 5.43 -34.30 -30.86
N ASN A 592 6.32 -33.55 -31.51
CA ASN A 592 7.54 -34.12 -32.11
C ASN A 592 8.64 -34.36 -31.07
N LYS A 593 8.72 -33.55 -30.00
CA LYS A 593 9.66 -33.78 -28.89
C LYS A 593 9.30 -35.01 -28.04
N SER A 594 8.02 -35.44 -28.05
CA SER A 594 7.56 -36.67 -27.36
C SER A 594 7.68 -37.95 -28.20
N LYS A 595 8.18 -37.88 -29.45
CA LYS A 595 8.37 -39.04 -30.33
C LYS A 595 9.84 -39.40 -30.58
N VAL A 596 10.78 -38.65 -30.01
CA VAL A 596 12.24 -38.88 -30.11
C VAL A 596 12.86 -39.01 -28.70
N GLY A 597 12.08 -39.49 -27.74
CA GLY A 597 12.53 -39.83 -26.39
C GLY A 597 12.24 -41.28 -26.10
#